data_AF-A0AAD7EAA0-F1
#
_entry.id   AF-A0AAD7EAA0-F1
#
_cell.length_a   1.000
_cell.length_b   1.000
_cell.length_c   1.000
_cell.angle_alpha   90.00
_cell.angle_beta   90.00
_cell.angle_gamma   90.00
#
_symmetry.space_group_name_H-M   'P 1'
#
loop_
_entity.id
_entity.type
_entity.pdbx_description
1 polymer ?
#
loop_
_entity_poly.entity_id
_entity_poly.type
_entity_poly.pdbx_seq_one_letter_code
_entity_poly.pdbx_strand_id
1 'polypeptide(L)'
;REMAAKQEEAEHISLTDPASVKCAIDWELWRYADYNVAHFWSIHVLGLHHNPQCGRTHIVIKEFEYVPAAKNLKHKFCVLTCRVFLIKDVLHDIETAMGLDPGKGQEYVDSLISEVLGEHLRVPFIELALGDGIPVQLGSG
;
A
#
# COMPACT_ATOMS: atom_id res chain seq x y z
N ARG A 1 -0.89 17.14 4.31
CA ARG A 1 -2.13 17.87 4.68
C ARG A 1 -3.37 17.32 3.97
N GLU A 2 -3.31 17.04 2.66
CA GLU A 2 -4.44 16.44 1.92
C GLU A 2 -4.71 14.96 2.28
N MET A 3 -3.67 14.18 2.58
CA MET A 3 -3.79 12.75 2.94
C MET A 3 -4.38 12.51 4.34
N ALA A 4 -4.06 13.37 5.31
CA ALA A 4 -4.54 13.25 6.70
C ALA A 4 -6.07 13.42 6.81
N ALA A 5 -6.64 14.35 6.03
CA ALA A 5 -8.09 14.58 6.03
C ALA A 5 -8.86 13.39 5.40
N LYS A 6 -8.26 12.73 4.40
CA LYS A 6 -8.88 11.59 3.70
C LYS A 6 -8.96 10.33 4.57
N GLN A 7 -8.08 10.19 5.56
CA GLN A 7 -8.01 9.01 6.41
C GLN A 7 -8.96 9.03 7.60
N GLU A 8 -9.05 10.14 8.35
CA GLU A 8 -10.06 10.26 9.42
C GLU A 8 -11.48 10.10 8.85
N GLU A 9 -11.70 10.56 7.62
CA GLU A 9 -12.95 10.36 6.90
C GLU A 9 -13.16 8.88 6.47
N ALA A 10 -12.14 8.21 5.92
CA ALA A 10 -12.25 6.81 5.49
C ALA A 10 -12.43 5.81 6.68
N GLU A 11 -11.72 6.00 7.79
CA GLU A 11 -11.81 5.13 8.97
C GLU A 11 -13.12 5.31 9.73
N HIS A 12 -13.63 6.54 9.83
CA HIS A 12 -14.90 6.81 10.52
C HIS A 12 -16.13 6.39 9.69
N ILE A 13 -16.03 6.35 8.36
CA ILE A 13 -17.09 5.87 7.47
C ILE A 13 -17.12 4.33 7.39
N SER A 14 -15.96 3.67 7.55
CA SER A 14 -15.77 2.21 7.42
C SER A 14 -16.64 1.33 8.34
N LEU A 15 -17.06 1.84 9.51
CA LEU A 15 -17.78 1.03 10.51
C LEU A 15 -19.32 1.15 10.49
N THR A 16 -19.91 2.01 9.66
CA THR A 16 -21.38 2.22 9.66
C THR A 16 -22.05 2.28 8.29
N ASP A 17 -21.30 2.41 7.20
CA ASP A 17 -21.84 2.43 5.83
C ASP A 17 -21.68 1.07 5.11
N PRO A 18 -22.78 0.43 4.65
CA PRO A 18 -22.72 -0.82 3.88
C PRO A 18 -21.83 -0.77 2.63
N ALA A 19 -21.69 0.39 1.96
CA ALA A 19 -20.84 0.49 0.78
C ALA A 19 -19.35 0.40 1.14
N SER A 20 -18.97 0.99 2.29
CA SER A 20 -17.60 0.97 2.82
C SER A 20 -17.21 -0.41 3.35
N VAL A 21 -18.11 -1.11 4.04
CA VAL A 21 -17.91 -2.52 4.42
C VAL A 21 -17.66 -3.39 3.19
N LYS A 22 -18.47 -3.20 2.13
CA LYS A 22 -18.31 -3.94 0.89
C LYS A 22 -16.98 -3.63 0.18
N CYS A 23 -16.56 -2.35 0.18
CA CYS A 23 -15.25 -1.94 -0.34
C CYS A 23 -14.12 -2.69 0.38
N ALA A 24 -14.13 -2.70 1.71
CA ALA A 24 -13.10 -3.38 2.50
C ALA A 24 -13.04 -4.89 2.23
N ILE A 25 -14.19 -5.56 2.11
CA ILE A 25 -14.26 -6.99 1.75
C ILE A 25 -13.70 -7.23 0.34
N ASP A 26 -14.15 -6.43 -0.64
CA ASP A 26 -13.67 -6.54 -2.02
C ASP A 26 -12.15 -6.27 -2.09
N TRP A 27 -11.63 -5.33 -1.30
CA TRP A 27 -10.22 -4.97 -1.23
C TRP A 27 -9.37 -6.12 -0.70
N GLU A 28 -9.80 -6.75 0.39
CA GLU A 28 -9.14 -7.92 0.96
C GLU A 28 -9.07 -9.05 -0.07
N LEU A 29 -10.22 -9.40 -0.67
CA LEU A 29 -10.28 -10.46 -1.68
C LEU A 29 -9.41 -10.14 -2.90
N TRP A 30 -9.38 -8.88 -3.34
CA TRP A 30 -8.61 -8.47 -4.52
C TRP A 30 -7.11 -8.58 -4.31
N ARG A 31 -6.60 -8.21 -3.12
CA ARG A 31 -5.17 -8.26 -2.80
C ARG A 31 -4.62 -9.68 -2.75
N TYR A 32 -5.39 -10.62 -2.20
CA TYR A 32 -4.98 -12.02 -2.06
C TYR A 32 -5.37 -12.91 -3.24
N ALA A 33 -6.01 -12.37 -4.28
CA ALA A 33 -6.32 -13.15 -5.46
C ALA A 33 -5.03 -13.49 -6.25
N ASP A 34 -4.79 -14.77 -6.50
CA ASP A 34 -3.62 -15.35 -7.20
C ASP A 34 -3.36 -14.85 -8.64
N TYR A 35 -4.15 -13.89 -9.13
CA TYR A 35 -4.11 -13.40 -10.51
C TYR A 35 -3.39 -12.06 -10.68
N ASN A 36 -2.84 -11.49 -9.61
CA ASN A 36 -2.26 -10.15 -9.69
C ASN A 36 -0.83 -10.18 -10.24
N VAL A 37 -0.73 -10.05 -11.58
CA VAL A 37 0.49 -9.56 -12.27
C VAL A 37 1.04 -8.27 -11.65
N ALA A 38 0.20 -7.54 -10.90
CA ALA A 38 0.59 -6.42 -10.05
C ALA A 38 1.70 -6.74 -9.04
N HIS A 39 1.89 -8.00 -8.63
CA HIS A 39 2.95 -8.41 -7.71
C HIS A 39 4.36 -8.13 -8.27
N PHE A 40 4.57 -8.29 -9.57
CA PHE A 40 5.90 -8.11 -10.17
C PHE A 40 6.16 -6.66 -10.62
N TRP A 41 5.12 -5.83 -10.69
CA TRP A 41 5.24 -4.45 -11.16
C TRP A 41 6.24 -3.65 -10.34
N SER A 42 6.22 -3.78 -9.02
CA SER A 42 7.11 -3.01 -8.15
C SER A 42 8.56 -3.45 -8.24
N ILE A 43 8.80 -4.73 -8.57
CA ILE A 43 10.14 -5.21 -8.88
C ILE A 43 10.71 -4.48 -10.11
N HIS A 44 9.87 -4.28 -11.13
CA HIS A 44 10.25 -3.53 -12.33
C HIS A 44 10.39 -2.03 -12.06
N VAL A 45 9.42 -1.41 -11.39
CA VAL A 45 9.40 0.03 -11.11
C VAL A 45 10.54 0.48 -10.22
N LEU A 46 10.88 -0.31 -9.20
CA LEU A 46 12.04 -0.05 -8.34
C LEU A 46 13.36 -0.51 -8.98
N GLY A 47 13.30 -1.21 -10.12
CA GLY A 47 14.47 -1.74 -10.81
C GLY A 47 15.24 -2.77 -9.98
N LEU A 48 14.56 -3.55 -9.14
CA LEU A 48 15.21 -4.46 -8.17
C LEU A 48 16.07 -5.53 -8.84
N HIS A 49 15.74 -5.92 -10.07
CA HIS A 49 16.57 -6.82 -10.88
C HIS A 49 17.97 -6.26 -11.16
N HIS A 50 18.13 -4.94 -11.20
CA HIS A 50 19.39 -4.26 -11.48
C HIS A 50 20.03 -3.71 -10.20
N ASN A 51 19.22 -3.14 -9.30
CA ASN A 51 19.68 -2.59 -8.04
C ASN A 51 18.77 -3.03 -6.88
N PRO A 52 19.11 -4.16 -6.22
CA PRO A 52 18.37 -4.64 -5.06
C PRO A 52 18.32 -3.66 -3.88
N GLN A 53 19.25 -2.70 -3.80
CA GLN A 53 19.26 -1.71 -2.71
C GLN A 53 18.11 -0.71 -2.81
N CYS A 54 17.49 -0.55 -4.00
CA CYS A 54 16.32 0.28 -4.16
C CYS A 54 15.18 -0.18 -3.24
N GLY A 55 15.02 -1.48 -3.02
CA GLY A 55 13.95 -2.02 -2.16
C GLY A 55 14.06 -1.65 -0.68
N ARG A 56 15.26 -1.27 -0.21
CA ARG A 56 15.51 -0.81 1.16
C ARG A 56 15.45 0.70 1.32
N THR A 57 15.45 1.44 0.22
CA THR A 57 15.63 2.90 0.22
C THR A 57 14.45 3.63 -0.41
N HIS A 58 13.66 2.92 -1.21
CA HIS A 58 12.53 3.45 -1.95
C HIS A 58 11.25 2.69 -1.62
N ILE A 59 10.13 3.40 -1.72
CA ILE A 59 8.78 2.89 -1.53
C ILE A 59 7.94 3.22 -2.76
N VAL A 60 7.06 2.31 -3.16
CA VAL A 60 6.05 2.56 -4.19
C VAL A 60 4.77 3.00 -3.49
N ILE A 61 4.24 4.18 -3.86
CA ILE A 61 2.93 4.64 -3.39
C ILE A 61 1.95 4.53 -4.55
N LYS A 62 0.83 3.84 -4.32
CA LYS A 62 -0.24 3.59 -5.29
C LYS A 62 -1.54 4.20 -4.78
N GLU A 63 -2.19 4.98 -5.62
CA GLU A 63 -3.54 5.47 -5.38
C GLU A 63 -4.54 4.65 -6.20
N PHE A 64 -5.61 4.22 -5.56
CA PHE A 64 -6.63 3.37 -6.14
C PHE A 64 -7.99 4.06 -6.18
N GLU A 65 -8.76 3.72 -7.20
CA GLU A 65 -10.19 3.99 -7.28
C GLU A 65 -10.97 2.68 -7.13
N TYR A 66 -12.00 2.68 -6.29
CA TYR A 66 -12.91 1.55 -6.12
C TYR A 66 -14.08 1.64 -7.11
N VAL A 67 -14.25 0.59 -7.92
CA VAL A 67 -15.27 0.46 -8.97
C VAL A 67 -16.26 -0.65 -8.57
N PRO A 68 -17.26 -0.35 -7.72
CA PRO A 68 -18.15 -1.37 -7.15
C PRO A 68 -18.99 -2.11 -8.21
N ALA A 69 -19.31 -1.44 -9.32
CA ALA A 69 -20.10 -1.98 -10.43
C ALA A 69 -19.37 -3.04 -11.27
N ALA A 70 -18.04 -3.16 -11.13
CA ALA A 70 -17.28 -4.18 -11.85
C ALA A 70 -17.70 -5.58 -11.39
N LYS A 71 -18.08 -6.42 -12.37
CA LYS A 71 -18.51 -7.82 -12.12
C LYS A 71 -17.36 -8.71 -11.70
N ASN A 72 -16.17 -8.49 -12.26
CA ASN A 72 -14.99 -9.29 -11.98
C ASN A 72 -14.13 -8.57 -10.93
N LEU A 73 -13.72 -9.31 -9.89
CA LEU A 73 -12.91 -8.82 -8.79
C LEU A 73 -11.68 -8.06 -9.28
N LYS A 74 -10.97 -8.56 -10.30
CA LYS A 74 -9.76 -7.92 -10.84
C LYS A 74 -9.94 -6.48 -11.34
N HIS A 75 -11.16 -6.05 -11.66
CA HIS A 75 -11.46 -4.70 -12.16
C HIS A 75 -12.18 -3.83 -11.11
N LYS A 76 -12.30 -4.32 -9.86
CA LYS A 76 -12.91 -3.56 -8.77
C LYS A 76 -11.99 -2.47 -8.24
N PHE A 77 -10.68 -2.58 -8.45
CA PHE A 77 -9.71 -1.59 -8.04
C PHE A 77 -8.82 -1.21 -9.23
N CYS A 78 -8.76 0.07 -9.52
CA CYS A 78 -7.96 0.63 -10.61
C CYS A 78 -6.87 1.51 -10.01
N VAL A 79 -5.61 1.29 -10.42
CA VAL A 79 -4.51 2.20 -10.04
C VAL A 79 -4.67 3.50 -10.82
N LEU A 80 -4.93 4.60 -10.12
CA LEU A 80 -4.99 5.93 -10.68
C LEU A 80 -3.59 6.51 -10.85
N THR A 81 -2.77 6.39 -9.82
CA THR A 81 -1.40 6.87 -9.82
C THR A 81 -0.48 5.85 -9.16
N CYS A 82 0.76 5.79 -9.66
CA CYS A 82 1.83 4.97 -9.10
C CYS A 82 3.11 5.80 -9.12
N ARG A 83 3.74 5.98 -7.96
CA ARG A 83 4.91 6.84 -7.80
C ARG A 83 5.95 6.16 -6.92
N VAL A 84 7.20 6.53 -7.11
CA VAL A 84 8.35 6.04 -6.32
C VAL A 84 8.92 7.20 -5.52
N PHE A 85 9.17 6.97 -4.24
CA PHE A 85 9.75 7.95 -3.34
C PHE A 85 10.91 7.32 -2.57
N LEU A 86 11.82 8.16 -2.07
CA LEU A 86 12.75 7.73 -1.03
C LEU A 86 11.97 7.59 0.28
N ILE A 87 12.18 6.48 0.99
CA ILE A 87 11.48 6.18 2.25
C ILE A 87 11.64 7.32 3.24
N LYS A 88 12.88 7.81 3.41
CA LYS A 88 13.21 8.91 4.34
C LYS A 88 12.41 10.20 4.07
N ASP A 89 11.99 10.43 2.83
CA ASP A 89 11.30 11.66 2.43
C ASP A 89 9.78 11.57 2.71
N VAL A 90 9.27 10.36 2.93
CA VAL A 90 7.83 10.08 3.14
C VAL A 90 7.54 9.42 4.49
N LEU A 91 8.50 9.39 5.42
CA LEU A 91 8.28 8.79 6.75
C LEU A 91 7.09 9.41 7.49
N HIS A 92 6.96 10.73 7.44
CA HIS A 92 5.84 11.42 8.06
C HIS A 92 4.50 11.08 7.41
N ASP A 93 4.50 10.89 6.09
CA ASP A 93 3.31 10.47 5.36
C ASP A 93 2.94 9.02 5.72
N ILE A 94 3.93 8.13 5.89
CA ILE A 94 3.72 6.77 6.38
C ILE A 94 3.15 6.77 7.80
N GLU A 95 3.72 7.55 8.71
CA GLU A 95 3.22 7.68 10.09
C GLU A 95 1.76 8.13 10.11
N THR A 96 1.44 9.16 9.32
CA THR A 96 0.08 9.66 9.17
C THR A 96 -0.83 8.59 8.57
N ALA A 97 -0.38 7.94 7.49
CA ALA A 97 -1.14 6.94 6.74
C ALA A 97 -1.45 5.68 7.57
N MET A 98 -0.57 5.35 8.51
CA MET A 98 -0.66 4.14 9.33
C MET A 98 -1.11 4.41 10.76
N GLY A 99 -1.44 5.67 11.10
CA GLY A 99 -1.85 6.07 12.45
C GLY A 99 -0.75 5.84 13.50
N LEU A 100 0.52 5.97 13.12
CA LEU A 100 1.67 5.76 14.02
C LEU A 100 1.98 7.01 14.84
N ASP A 101 2.61 6.81 15.99
CA ASP A 101 3.16 7.91 16.77
C ASP A 101 4.24 8.66 15.96
N PRO A 102 4.33 10.00 16.08
CA PRO A 102 5.35 10.78 15.38
C PRO A 102 6.78 10.27 15.67
N GLY A 103 7.56 10.08 14.61
CA GLY A 103 8.93 9.56 14.68
C GLY A 103 9.04 8.02 14.69
N LYS A 104 7.93 7.28 14.64
CA LYS A 104 7.92 5.81 14.59
C LYS A 104 7.95 5.22 13.19
N GLY A 105 7.88 6.04 12.13
CA GLY A 105 7.81 5.55 10.75
C GLY A 105 9.03 4.73 10.34
N GLN A 106 10.24 5.16 10.73
CA GLN A 106 11.47 4.43 10.37
C GLN A 106 11.53 3.06 11.06
N GLU A 107 11.23 3.01 12.37
CA GLU A 107 11.20 1.77 13.15
C GLU A 107 10.19 0.77 12.54
N TYR A 108 9.02 1.27 12.15
CA TYR A 108 7.98 0.46 11.51
C TYR A 108 8.42 -0.11 10.16
N VAL A 109 9.02 0.74 9.30
CA VAL A 109 9.55 0.32 8.00
C VAL A 109 10.69 -0.69 8.15
N ASP A 110 11.61 -0.48 9.09
CA ASP A 110 12.72 -1.39 9.36
C ASP A 110 12.23 -2.77 9.84
N SER A 111 11.15 -2.81 10.62
CA SER A 111 10.47 -4.06 11.01
C SER A 111 9.97 -4.81 9.77
N LEU A 112 9.24 -4.14 8.88
CA LEU A 112 8.70 -4.75 7.67
C LEU A 112 9.79 -5.31 6.74
N ILE A 113 10.89 -4.55 6.54
CA ILE A 113 12.03 -5.01 5.75
C ILE A 113 12.67 -6.24 6.40
N SER A 114 12.81 -6.23 7.73
CA SER A 114 13.43 -7.33 8.48
C SER A 114 12.61 -8.62 8.41
N GLU A 115 11.29 -8.51 8.47
CA GLU A 115 10.36 -9.65 8.30
C GLU A 115 10.56 -10.35 6.95
N VAL A 116 10.67 -9.58 5.86
CA VAL A 116 10.91 -10.14 4.52
C VAL A 116 12.32 -10.71 4.39
N LEU A 117 13.34 -10.09 4.98
CA LEU A 117 14.72 -10.58 4.91
C LEU A 117 14.96 -11.89 5.68
N GLY A 118 14.11 -12.21 6.67
CA GLY A 118 14.10 -13.53 7.31
C GLY A 118 13.82 -14.67 6.32
N GLU A 119 13.17 -14.37 5.19
CA GLU A 119 13.00 -15.26 4.06
C GLU A 119 14.22 -15.11 3.12
N HIS A 120 15.29 -15.87 3.37
CA HIS A 120 16.65 -15.75 2.80
C HIS A 120 16.83 -15.71 1.25
N LEU A 121 15.78 -15.56 0.45
CA LEU A 121 15.83 -15.58 -1.03
C LEU A 121 15.11 -14.40 -1.71
N ARG A 122 14.61 -13.40 -0.97
CA ARG A 122 13.84 -12.28 -1.56
C ARG A 122 14.54 -10.92 -1.41
N VAL A 123 14.40 -10.08 -2.43
CA VAL A 123 14.79 -8.67 -2.37
C VAL A 123 13.60 -7.92 -1.78
N PRO A 124 13.69 -7.38 -0.55
CA PRO A 124 12.56 -6.77 0.11
C PRO A 124 12.18 -5.48 -0.60
N PHE A 125 10.89 -5.22 -0.75
CA PHE A 125 10.39 -3.91 -1.11
C PHE A 125 9.11 -3.59 -0.33
N ILE A 126 8.76 -2.32 -0.27
CA ILE A 126 7.57 -1.82 0.42
C ILE A 126 6.68 -1.08 -0.55
N GLU A 127 5.37 -1.24 -0.36
CA GLU A 127 4.33 -0.51 -1.08
C GLU A 127 3.29 0.08 -0.12
N LEU A 128 2.89 1.32 -0.35
CA LEU A 128 1.74 1.94 0.31
C LEU A 128 0.60 2.06 -0.70
N ALA A 129 -0.55 1.47 -0.37
CA ALA A 129 -1.79 1.60 -1.14
C ALA A 129 -2.76 2.52 -0.41
N LEU A 130 -3.27 3.51 -1.15
CA LEU A 130 -4.19 4.55 -0.70
C LEU A 130 -5.39 4.62 -1.64
N GLY A 131 -6.52 5.14 -1.17
CA GLY A 131 -7.66 5.47 -2.01
C GLY A 131 -8.87 5.91 -1.18
N ASP A 132 -9.74 6.71 -1.80
CA ASP A 132 -10.90 7.26 -1.10
C ASP A 132 -11.89 6.12 -0.75
N GLY A 133 -12.18 5.94 0.53
CA GLY A 133 -13.01 4.84 1.04
C GLY A 133 -12.37 3.45 0.91
N ILE A 134 -11.08 3.35 0.61
CA ILE A 134 -10.32 2.11 0.55
C ILE A 134 -9.46 2.03 1.82
N PRO A 135 -9.45 0.89 2.54
CA PRO A 135 -8.55 0.72 3.68
C PRO A 135 -7.09 0.91 3.26
N VAL A 136 -6.40 1.81 3.96
CA VAL A 136 -4.96 2.05 3.76
C VAL A 136 -4.20 0.75 4.05
N GLN A 137 -3.24 0.44 3.19
CA GLN A 137 -2.42 -0.75 3.35
C GLN A 137 -0.96 -0.45 3.06
N LEU A 138 -0.09 -0.66 4.04
CA LEU A 138 1.34 -0.80 3.84
C LEU A 138 1.66 -2.30 3.73
N GLY A 139 2.26 -2.70 2.61
CA GLY A 139 2.62 -4.08 2.31
C GLY A 139 4.12 -4.23 2.05
N SER A 140 4.63 -5.44 2.23
CA SER A 140 5.99 -5.82 1.90
C SER A 140 5.99 -7.06 1.00
N GLY A 141 7.03 -7.21 0.17
CA GLY A 141 7.19 -8.31 -0.78
C GLY A 141 8.65 -8.67 -1.05
#